data_AF-A0A925GJH0-F1
#
_entry.id   AF-A0A925GJH0-F1
#
_cell.length_a   1.000
_cell.length_b   1.000
_cell.length_c   1.000
_cell.angle_alpha   90.00
_cell.angle_beta   90.00
_cell.angle_gamma   90.00
#
_symmetry.space_group_name_H-M   'P 1'
#
loop_
_entity.id
_entity.type
_entity.pdbx_description
1 polymer ?
#
loop_
_entity_poly.entity_id
_entity_poly.type
_entity_poly.pdbx_seq_one_letter_code
_entity_poly.pdbx_strand_id
1 'polypeptide(L)'
;MNKSIVLAAVIAVFFGCEAKKTAPGPKSLVTICGVKDSAKELAWLKEIIAKAEDDRTNKTYSGNYLGSVYLEKFNGQDVFYTDMAMGSGGLAFRLFTCDGQPVSFSSNEQMLSFVKAVQKSKLIYSNLF
;
A
#
# COMPACT_ATOMS: atom_id res chain seq x y z
N MET A 1 11.86 -2.82 72.30
CA MET A 1 13.21 -2.64 71.73
C MET A 1 13.74 -3.98 71.22
N ASN A 2 14.53 -3.95 70.13
CA ASN A 2 15.16 -5.04 69.36
C ASN A 2 14.24 -5.73 68.33
N LYS A 3 14.30 -5.45 67.01
CA LYS A 3 15.35 -5.55 65.96
C LYS A 3 15.73 -7.00 65.60
N SER A 4 15.42 -7.37 64.33
CA SER A 4 16.14 -8.20 63.33
C SER A 4 15.10 -8.96 62.48
N ILE A 5 14.75 -8.50 61.27
CA ILE A 5 15.36 -8.76 59.95
C ILE A 5 15.58 -10.26 59.69
N VAL A 6 14.72 -10.88 58.86
CA VAL A 6 15.11 -11.91 57.89
C VAL A 6 14.28 -11.75 56.60
N LEU A 7 15.01 -11.87 55.49
CA LEU A 7 14.72 -11.69 54.08
C LEU A 7 13.93 -12.87 53.46
N ALA A 8 13.47 -12.69 52.22
CA ALA A 8 13.01 -13.70 51.22
C ALA A 8 11.47 -13.84 51.08
N ALA A 9 10.86 -13.90 49.90
CA ALA A 9 11.38 -14.04 48.55
C ALA A 9 10.43 -13.34 47.56
N VAL A 10 11.02 -12.73 46.54
CA VAL A 10 10.33 -12.23 45.35
C VAL A 10 9.74 -13.43 44.60
N ILE A 11 8.42 -13.59 44.61
CA ILE A 11 7.72 -14.47 43.68
C ILE A 11 7.35 -13.61 42.47
N ALA A 12 8.26 -13.54 41.50
CA ALA A 12 7.96 -13.04 40.18
C ALA A 12 7.03 -14.07 39.50
N VAL A 13 5.72 -13.81 39.53
CA VAL A 13 4.76 -14.53 38.69
C VAL A 13 5.02 -14.09 37.25
N PHE A 14 5.83 -14.87 36.54
CA PHE A 14 5.89 -14.79 35.09
C PHE A 14 4.53 -15.25 34.55
N PHE A 15 3.64 -14.30 34.26
CA PHE A 15 2.60 -14.52 33.26
C PHE A 15 3.30 -14.71 31.92
N GLY A 16 3.73 -15.95 31.66
CA GLY A 16 4.05 -16.41 30.32
C GLY A 16 2.77 -16.34 29.49
N CYS A 17 2.53 -15.20 28.84
CA CYS A 17 1.70 -15.16 27.66
C CYS A 17 2.36 -16.07 26.62
N GLU A 18 1.89 -17.31 26.52
CA GLU A 18 2.07 -18.07 25.29
C GLU A 18 1.32 -17.32 24.19
N ALA A 19 2.02 -16.39 23.55
CA ALA A 19 1.64 -15.90 22.25
C ALA A 19 1.68 -17.11 21.33
N LYS A 20 0.54 -17.78 21.16
CA LYS A 20 0.30 -18.71 20.07
C LYS A 20 0.72 -17.98 18.81
N LYS A 21 1.90 -18.31 18.29
CA LYS A 21 2.32 -17.94 16.95
C LYS A 21 1.41 -18.72 16.01
N THR A 22 0.22 -18.19 15.78
CA THR A 22 -0.64 -18.62 14.69
C THR A 22 0.22 -18.45 13.45
N ALA A 23 0.68 -19.56 12.89
CA ALA A 23 1.32 -19.57 11.59
C ALA A 23 0.43 -18.74 10.65
N PRO A 24 1.00 -17.83 9.84
CA PRO A 24 0.19 -17.11 8.87
C PRO A 24 -0.51 -18.15 8.02
N GLY A 25 -1.85 -18.20 8.14
CA GLY A 25 -2.68 -19.09 7.35
C GLY A 25 -2.39 -18.89 5.86
N PRO A 26 -2.73 -19.87 5.00
CA PRO A 26 -2.51 -19.74 3.57
C PRO A 26 -3.04 -18.39 3.11
N LYS A 27 -2.16 -17.55 2.54
CA LYS A 27 -2.54 -16.24 1.98
C LYS A 27 -3.66 -16.50 1.00
N SER A 28 -4.89 -16.19 1.40
CA SER A 28 -6.03 -16.18 0.50
C SER A 28 -5.61 -15.33 -0.70
N LEU A 29 -5.68 -15.91 -1.91
CA LEU A 29 -5.37 -15.19 -3.14
C LEU A 29 -6.46 -14.14 -3.31
N VAL A 30 -6.25 -12.96 -2.72
CA VAL A 30 -7.16 -11.82 -2.82
C VAL A 30 -7.18 -11.41 -4.29
N THR A 31 -8.28 -11.76 -4.95
CA THR A 31 -8.53 -11.37 -6.32
C THR A 31 -8.83 -9.87 -6.34
N ILE A 32 -8.07 -9.11 -7.13
CA ILE A 32 -8.22 -7.66 -7.28
C ILE A 32 -8.78 -7.43 -8.67
N CYS A 33 -9.89 -6.71 -8.80
CA CYS A 33 -10.51 -6.45 -10.11
C CYS A 33 -10.82 -7.72 -10.92
N GLY A 34 -11.17 -8.82 -10.24
CA GLY A 34 -11.47 -10.11 -10.88
C GLY A 34 -10.25 -10.90 -11.36
N VAL A 35 -9.02 -10.42 -11.13
CA VAL A 35 -7.77 -11.09 -11.53
C VAL A 35 -6.87 -11.42 -10.33
N LYS A 36 -5.98 -12.41 -10.50
CA LYS A 36 -5.10 -12.88 -9.41
C LYS A 36 -3.88 -11.97 -9.25
N ASP A 37 -3.33 -11.50 -10.36
CA ASP A 37 -2.18 -10.61 -10.40
C ASP A 37 -2.49 -9.42 -11.31
N SER A 38 -3.03 -8.35 -10.72
CA SER A 38 -3.44 -7.16 -11.47
C SER A 38 -2.31 -6.51 -12.26
N ALA A 39 -1.07 -6.56 -11.75
CA ALA A 39 0.11 -6.01 -12.42
C ALA A 39 0.44 -6.76 -13.73
N LYS A 40 0.09 -8.04 -13.83
CA LYS A 40 0.33 -8.87 -15.04
C LYS A 40 -0.89 -9.02 -15.93
N GLU A 41 -2.09 -8.97 -15.35
CA GLU A 41 -3.32 -9.32 -16.06
C GLU A 41 -4.07 -8.09 -16.58
N LEU A 42 -4.01 -6.94 -15.91
CA LEU A 42 -4.65 -5.72 -16.41
C LEU A 42 -3.80 -5.06 -17.49
N ALA A 43 -4.33 -4.97 -18.72
CA ALA A 43 -3.62 -4.44 -19.88
C ALA A 43 -3.13 -3.00 -19.68
N TRP A 44 -4.01 -2.11 -19.22
CA TRP A 44 -3.68 -0.70 -18.99
C TRP A 44 -2.60 -0.53 -17.91
N LEU A 45 -2.61 -1.38 -16.88
CA LEU A 45 -1.64 -1.29 -15.79
C LEU A 45 -0.26 -1.79 -16.24
N LYS A 46 -0.21 -2.83 -17.07
CA LYS A 46 1.04 -3.27 -17.72
C LYS A 46 1.69 -2.16 -18.52
N GLU A 47 0.92 -1.36 -19.24
CA GLU A 47 1.47 -0.24 -20.01
C GLU A 47 2.11 0.82 -19.12
N ILE A 48 1.50 1.14 -17.98
CA ILE A 48 2.09 2.06 -16.98
C ILE A 48 3.37 1.46 -16.40
N ILE A 49 3.35 0.17 -16.04
CA ILE A 49 4.51 -0.53 -15.49
C ILE A 49 5.66 -0.58 -16.50
N ALA A 50 5.37 -0.86 -17.78
CA ALA A 50 6.38 -0.86 -18.83
C ALA A 50 7.05 0.51 -18.96
N LYS A 51 6.26 1.59 -18.98
CA LYS A 51 6.80 2.97 -18.99
C LYS A 51 7.61 3.28 -17.73
N ALA A 52 7.19 2.77 -16.58
CA ALA A 52 7.89 2.90 -15.32
C ALA A 52 9.25 2.18 -15.35
N GLU A 53 9.34 0.98 -15.92
CA GLU A 53 10.61 0.27 -16.11
C GLU A 53 11.53 1.02 -17.08
N ASP A 54 10.99 1.52 -18.20
CA ASP A 54 11.75 2.34 -19.14
C ASP A 54 12.30 3.61 -18.48
N ASP A 55 11.53 4.26 -17.61
CA ASP A 55 12.00 5.40 -16.83
C ASP A 55 13.01 5.03 -15.75
N ARG A 56 12.86 3.86 -15.12
CA ARG A 56 13.81 3.36 -14.11
C ARG A 56 15.18 3.22 -14.73
N THR A 57 15.26 2.57 -15.90
CA THR A 57 16.53 2.25 -16.56
C THR A 57 17.06 3.40 -17.42
N ASN A 58 16.22 4.01 -18.25
CA ASN A 58 16.65 4.90 -19.33
C ASN A 58 16.16 6.34 -19.20
N LYS A 59 15.27 6.64 -18.23
CA LYS A 59 14.62 7.94 -18.08
C LYS A 59 13.89 8.39 -19.37
N THR A 60 13.36 7.42 -20.13
CA THR A 60 12.71 7.62 -21.44
C THR A 60 11.60 8.68 -21.41
N TYR A 61 10.88 8.77 -20.31
CA TYR A 61 9.79 9.73 -20.08
C TYR A 61 10.18 10.78 -19.04
N SER A 62 11.47 11.13 -18.96
CA SER A 62 12.03 12.11 -18.03
C SER A 62 11.80 11.79 -16.56
N GLY A 63 11.61 10.51 -16.22
CA GLY A 63 11.34 10.06 -14.85
C GLY A 63 9.91 10.28 -14.37
N ASN A 64 8.97 10.66 -15.26
CA ASN A 64 7.57 10.88 -14.90
C ASN A 64 6.84 9.62 -14.40
N TYR A 65 7.37 8.44 -14.69
CA TYR A 65 6.85 7.15 -14.26
C TYR A 65 7.68 6.51 -13.14
N LEU A 66 8.59 7.26 -12.50
CA LEU A 66 9.21 6.84 -11.25
C LEU A 66 8.20 6.99 -10.11
N GLY A 67 7.97 5.91 -9.36
CA GLY A 67 7.02 5.90 -8.26
C GLY A 67 6.45 4.53 -7.94
N SER A 68 5.22 4.54 -7.43
CA SER A 68 4.54 3.35 -6.95
C SER A 68 3.06 3.34 -7.35
N VAL A 69 2.49 2.14 -7.41
CA VAL A 69 1.07 1.90 -7.59
C VAL A 69 0.56 1.11 -6.39
N TYR A 70 -0.51 1.61 -5.78
CA TYR A 70 -1.16 1.00 -4.62
C TYR A 70 -2.62 0.68 -4.94
N LEU A 71 -3.18 -0.31 -4.26
CA LEU A 71 -4.62 -0.53 -4.23
C LEU A 71 -5.22 0.19 -3.02
N GLU A 72 -6.20 1.04 -3.28
CA GLU A 72 -6.93 1.82 -2.27
C GLU A 72 -8.43 1.66 -2.45
N LYS A 73 -9.21 2.19 -1.50
CA LYS A 73 -10.66 2.27 -1.59
C LYS A 73 -11.10 3.72 -1.79
N PHE A 74 -11.94 3.94 -2.79
CA PHE A 74 -12.61 5.23 -3.00
C PHE A 74 -14.11 4.98 -3.23
N ASN A 75 -14.96 5.62 -2.41
CA ASN A 75 -16.41 5.39 -2.41
C ASN A 75 -16.80 3.90 -2.35
N GLY A 76 -16.05 3.10 -1.58
CA GLY A 76 -16.26 1.65 -1.42
C GLY A 76 -15.72 0.78 -2.57
N GLN A 77 -15.26 1.38 -3.67
CA GLN A 77 -14.72 0.68 -4.83
C GLN A 77 -13.20 0.56 -4.75
N ASP A 78 -12.66 -0.53 -5.30
CA ASP A 78 -11.21 -0.68 -5.50
C ASP A 78 -10.74 0.30 -6.57
N VAL A 79 -9.70 1.07 -6.24
CA VAL A 79 -9.03 1.98 -7.16
C VAL A 79 -7.53 1.80 -7.07
N PHE A 80 -6.86 1.96 -8.20
CA PHE A 80 -5.41 2.02 -8.26
C PHE A 80 -4.96 3.45 -8.07
N TYR A 81 -4.25 3.70 -6.99
CA TYR A 81 -3.62 4.97 -6.70
C TYR A 81 -2.18 4.96 -7.23
N THR A 82 -1.89 5.84 -8.17
CA THR A 82 -0.54 6.02 -8.71
C THR A 82 0.13 7.23 -8.07
N ASP A 83 1.27 6.96 -7.46
CA ASP A 83 2.19 7.96 -6.92
C ASP A 83 3.30 8.22 -7.94
N MET A 84 2.89 8.61 -9.15
CA MET A 84 3.73 8.87 -10.32
C MET A 84 3.17 10.08 -11.06
N ALA A 85 4.03 10.96 -11.59
CA ALA A 85 3.60 12.17 -12.29
C ALA A 85 2.83 11.88 -13.60
N MET A 86 3.23 10.81 -14.29
CA MET A 86 2.58 10.26 -15.49
C MET A 86 2.31 11.29 -16.60
N GLY A 87 3.26 12.20 -16.87
CA GLY A 87 3.22 13.11 -18.02
C GLY A 87 3.55 14.56 -17.67
N SER A 88 3.23 15.47 -18.61
CA SER A 88 3.51 16.89 -18.48
C SER A 88 2.64 17.54 -17.39
N GLY A 89 3.29 18.22 -16.44
CA GLY A 89 2.64 18.92 -15.33
C GLY A 89 3.14 18.51 -13.95
N GLY A 90 3.90 17.40 -13.84
CA GLY A 90 4.59 17.01 -12.60
C GLY A 90 3.67 16.62 -11.43
N LEU A 91 2.37 16.54 -11.67
CA LEU A 91 1.40 16.18 -10.64
C LEU A 91 1.34 14.66 -10.52
N ALA A 92 1.89 14.15 -9.42
CA ALA A 92 1.58 12.81 -8.94
C ALA A 92 0.12 12.75 -8.47
N PHE A 93 -0.32 11.59 -7.98
CA PHE A 93 -1.66 11.37 -7.44
C PHE A 93 -2.73 11.26 -8.54
N ARG A 94 -2.77 10.10 -9.21
CA ARG A 94 -3.89 9.73 -10.09
C ARG A 94 -4.57 8.48 -9.57
N LEU A 95 -5.88 8.39 -9.83
CA LEU A 95 -6.70 7.25 -9.46
C LEU A 95 -7.28 6.62 -10.72
N PHE A 96 -7.26 5.30 -10.78
CA PHE A 96 -7.86 4.52 -11.86
C PHE A 96 -8.78 3.45 -11.30
N THR A 97 -9.93 3.26 -11.93
CA THR A 97 -10.80 2.12 -11.68
C THR A 97 -10.18 0.83 -12.24
N CYS A 98 -10.81 -0.31 -11.93
CA CYS A 98 -10.36 -1.62 -12.41
C CYS A 98 -10.23 -1.74 -13.95
N ASP A 99 -11.09 -1.06 -14.70
CA ASP A 99 -11.09 -0.99 -16.16
C ASP A 99 -10.16 0.11 -16.71
N GLY A 100 -9.39 0.79 -15.84
CA GLY A 100 -8.39 1.77 -16.24
C GLY A 100 -8.94 3.16 -16.53
N GLN A 101 -10.21 3.44 -16.20
CA GLN A 101 -10.77 4.78 -16.34
C GLN A 101 -10.26 5.70 -15.21
N PRO A 102 -9.90 6.95 -15.52
CA PRO A 102 -9.48 7.89 -14.50
C PRO A 102 -10.64 8.24 -13.57
N VAL A 103 -10.40 8.22 -12.26
CA VAL A 103 -11.37 8.67 -11.26
C VAL A 103 -11.19 10.17 -11.04
N SER A 104 -12.28 10.91 -11.14
CA SER A 104 -12.32 12.35 -10.83
C SER A 104 -12.96 12.58 -9.46
N PHE A 105 -12.43 13.54 -8.71
CA PHE A 105 -13.08 14.02 -7.48
C PHE A 105 -14.15 15.04 -7.83
N SER A 106 -15.30 14.95 -7.18
CA SER A 106 -16.41 15.90 -7.37
C SER A 106 -16.16 17.25 -6.67
N SER A 107 -15.25 17.30 -5.69
CA SER A 107 -14.85 18.52 -4.99
C SER A 107 -13.46 18.40 -4.36
N ASN A 108 -12.89 19.54 -3.95
CA ASN A 108 -11.62 19.57 -3.23
C ASN A 108 -11.72 18.89 -1.86
N GLU A 109 -12.85 18.99 -1.18
CA GLU A 109 -13.08 18.34 0.12
C GLU A 109 -13.06 16.82 -0.03
N GLN A 110 -13.63 16.28 -1.11
CA GLN A 110 -13.59 14.85 -1.39
C GLN A 110 -12.16 14.38 -1.68
N MET A 111 -11.42 15.13 -2.49
CA MET A 111 -10.01 14.87 -2.76
C MET A 111 -9.19 14.87 -1.46
N LEU A 112 -9.32 15.92 -0.64
CA LEU A 112 -8.62 16.04 0.64
C LEU A 112 -8.99 14.91 1.62
N SER A 113 -10.25 14.51 1.64
CA SER A 113 -10.72 13.39 2.46
C SER A 113 -10.08 12.07 2.03
N PHE A 114 -10.01 11.82 0.72
CA PHE A 114 -9.30 10.66 0.19
C PHE A 114 -7.81 10.70 0.53
N VAL A 115 -7.10 11.80 0.25
CA VAL A 115 -5.66 11.95 0.55
C VAL A 115 -5.35 11.64 2.02
N LYS A 116 -6.20 12.11 2.95
CA LYS A 116 -6.05 11.83 4.39
C LYS A 116 -6.30 10.37 4.75
N ALA A 117 -7.11 9.66 3.98
CA ALA A 117 -7.51 8.28 4.23
C ALA A 117 -6.60 7.25 3.53
N VAL A 118 -5.89 7.63 2.48
CA VAL A 118 -4.94 6.76 1.76
C VAL A 118 -3.93 6.18 2.74
N GLN A 119 -3.78 4.86 2.73
CA GLN A 119 -2.87 4.16 3.64
C GLN A 119 -1.57 3.73 2.96
N LYS A 120 -1.58 3.59 1.63
CA LYS A 120 -0.52 2.98 0.83
C LYS A 120 -0.10 1.58 1.33
N SER A 121 -1.04 0.85 1.95
CA SER A 121 -0.74 -0.42 2.66
C SER A 121 -0.72 -1.63 1.72
N LYS A 122 -1.32 -1.54 0.53
CA LYS A 122 -1.36 -2.61 -0.46
C LYS A 122 -0.61 -2.19 -1.73
N LEU A 123 0.69 -2.42 -1.73
CA LEU A 123 1.54 -2.18 -2.89
C LEU A 123 1.23 -3.17 -4.01
N ILE A 124 1.02 -2.65 -5.21
CA ILE A 124 0.85 -3.42 -6.45
C ILE A 124 2.16 -3.45 -7.23
N TYR A 125 2.85 -2.32 -7.32
CA TYR A 125 4.10 -2.18 -8.05
C TYR A 125 4.89 -0.96 -7.57
N SER A 126 6.22 -1.02 -7.63
CA SER A 126 7.09 0.14 -7.47
C SER A 126 8.41 -0.08 -8.21
N ASN A 127 8.98 0.99 -8.74
CA ASN A 127 10.28 1.02 -9.41
C ASN A 127 11.29 1.92 -8.67
N LEU A 128 11.05 2.18 -7.39
CA LEU A 128 11.88 3.05 -6.54
C LEU A 128 13.01 2.30 -5.83
N PHE A 129 13.07 0.97 -5.94
CA PHE A 129 14.04 0.11 -5.27
C PHE A 129 14.57 -0.98 -6.20
#